data_AF-A0A3D0JQF6-F1
#
_entry.id   AF-A0A3D0JQF6-F1
#
_cell.length_a   1.000
_cell.length_b   1.000
_cell.length_c   1.000
_cell.angle_alpha   90.00
_cell.angle_beta   90.00
_cell.angle_gamma   90.00
#
_symmetry.space_group_name_H-M   'P 1'
#
loop_
_entity.id
_entity.type
_entity.pdbx_description
1 polymer ?
#
loop_
_entity_poly.entity_id
_entity_poly.type
_entity_poly.pdbx_seq_one_letter_code
_entity_poly.pdbx_strand_id
1 'polypeptide(L)' 'MSKHEYGHQHQSHTEIIKRLKRAEGHLRSIVAMIEDGRACVDIAQQLHAVEKAVCQAKRML' A
#
# COMPACT_ATOMS: atom_id res chain seq x y z
N MET A 1 -9.48 26.13 20.12
CA MET A 1 -8.48 25.26 19.47
C MET A 1 -8.22 24.09 20.41
N SER A 2 -8.98 22.99 20.29
CA SER A 2 -8.76 21.80 21.12
C SER A 2 -8.08 20.74 20.26
N LYS A 3 -6.77 20.55 20.52
CA LYS A 3 -5.94 19.51 19.90
C LYS A 3 -6.44 18.16 20.41
N HIS A 4 -6.99 17.35 19.52
CA HIS A 4 -7.17 15.92 19.78
C HIS A 4 -5.80 15.25 19.65
N GLU A 5 -5.12 15.06 20.77
CA GLU A 5 -3.95 14.19 20.86
C GLU A 5 -4.43 12.74 20.90
N TYR A 6 -4.49 12.07 19.73
CA TYR A 6 -4.57 10.60 19.68
C TYR A 6 -3.18 10.02 19.86
N GLY A 7 -2.66 10.14 21.08
CA GLY A 7 -1.41 9.54 21.52
C GLY A 7 -1.53 8.05 21.81
N HIS A 8 -1.81 7.26 20.78
CA HIS A 8 -1.60 5.82 20.81
C HIS A 8 -0.77 5.41 19.60
N GLN A 9 0.52 5.75 19.58
CA GLN A 9 1.48 5.10 18.68
C GLN A 9 1.65 3.63 19.11
N HIS A 10 0.65 2.81 18.80
CA HIS A 10 0.80 1.36 18.88
C HIS A 10 1.86 0.95 17.84
N GLN A 11 2.77 0.03 18.19
CA GLN A 11 3.75 -0.52 17.24
C GLN A 11 3.08 -1.00 15.92
N SER A 12 1.80 -1.39 15.98
CA SER A 12 0.96 -1.71 14.81
C SER A 12 0.91 -0.58 13.77
N HIS A 13 0.79 0.70 14.18
CA HIS A 13 0.66 1.82 13.25
C HIS A 13 1.94 2.01 12.42
N THR A 14 3.13 1.90 13.04
CA THR A 14 4.41 1.97 12.32
C THR A 14 4.53 0.82 11.31
N GLU A 15 4.09 -0.38 11.68
CA GLU A 15 4.12 -1.56 10.83
C GLU A 15 3.12 -1.51 9.67
N ILE A 16 1.95 -0.89 9.88
CA ILE A 16 0.95 -0.58 8.85
C ILE A 16 1.53 0.45 7.87
N ILE A 17 2.11 1.54 8.38
CA ILE A 17 2.74 2.58 7.54
C ILE A 17 3.84 1.99 6.65
N LYS A 18 4.71 1.12 7.20
CA LYS A 18 5.75 0.44 6.40
C LYS A 18 5.16 -0.42 5.28
N ARG A 19 4.08 -1.16 5.56
CA ARG A 19 3.39 -1.98 4.55
C ARG A 19 2.77 -1.13 3.45
N LEU A 20 2.08 -0.05 3.82
CA LEU A 20 1.50 0.88 2.86
C LEU A 20 2.55 1.57 1.98
N LYS A 21 3.70 1.98 2.55
CA LYS A 21 4.83 2.53 1.78
C LYS A 21 5.40 1.54 0.75
N ARG A 22 5.44 0.23 1.07
CA ARG A 22 5.84 -0.80 0.10
C ARG A 22 4.82 -0.92 -1.04
N ALA A 23 3.53 -0.93 -0.70
CA ALA A 23 2.45 -0.96 -1.68
C ALA A 23 2.48 0.26 -2.61
N GLU A 24 2.78 1.44 -2.08
CA GLU A 24 3.00 2.69 -2.84
C GLU A 24 4.16 2.55 -3.84
N GLY A 25 5.29 1.98 -3.42
CA GLY A 25 6.42 1.69 -4.31
C GLY A 25 6.05 0.74 -5.45
N HIS A 26 5.31 -0.32 -5.15
CA HIS A 26 4.80 -1.24 -6.18
C HIS A 26 3.84 -0.55 -7.14
N LEU A 27 2.94 0.30 -6.63
CA LEU A 27 2.00 1.02 -7.48
C LEU A 27 2.71 1.92 -8.50
N ARG A 28 3.80 2.60 -8.08
CA ARG A 28 4.66 3.36 -9.01
C ARG A 28 5.24 2.49 -10.13
N SER A 29 5.70 1.29 -9.80
CA SER A 29 6.18 0.35 -10.81
C SER A 29 5.08 -0.11 -11.77
N ILE A 30 3.85 -0.28 -11.29
CA ILE A 30 2.71 -0.67 -12.13
C ILE A 30 2.35 0.45 -13.11
N VAL A 31 2.38 1.72 -12.66
CA VAL A 31 2.19 2.87 -13.56
C VAL A 31 3.24 2.84 -14.67
N ALA A 32 4.52 2.65 -14.33
CA ALA A 32 5.57 2.52 -15.33
C ALA A 32 5.35 1.33 -16.28
N MET A 33 4.83 0.19 -15.80
CA MET A 33 4.48 -0.95 -16.66
C MET A 33 3.37 -0.62 -17.66
N ILE A 34 2.39 0.19 -17.25
CA ILE A 34 1.31 0.64 -18.13
C ILE A 34 1.87 1.61 -19.17
N GLU A 35 2.72 2.55 -18.76
CA GLU A 35 3.38 3.51 -19.66
C GLU A 35 4.30 2.82 -20.68
N ASP A 36 4.98 1.74 -20.27
CA ASP A 36 5.83 0.90 -21.13
C ASP A 36 5.03 -0.06 -22.03
N GLY A 37 3.70 -0.10 -21.91
CA GLY A 37 2.84 -0.95 -22.74
C GLY A 37 2.98 -2.45 -22.45
N ARG A 38 3.30 -2.82 -21.20
CA ARG A 38 3.42 -4.21 -20.75
C ARG A 38 2.10 -4.97 -20.91
N ALA A 39 2.19 -6.30 -20.95
CA ALA A 39 1.02 -7.16 -21.10
C ALA A 39 0.00 -6.95 -19.95
N CYS A 40 -1.29 -6.88 -20.29
CA CYS A 40 -2.37 -6.67 -19.31
C CYS A 40 -2.40 -7.74 -18.22
N VAL A 41 -2.02 -8.99 -18.54
CA VAL A 41 -1.95 -10.08 -17.55
C VAL A 41 -0.88 -9.81 -16.50
N ASP A 42 0.30 -9.32 -16.88
CA ASP A 42 1.36 -8.98 -15.94
C ASP A 42 0.93 -7.83 -15.03
N ILE A 43 0.31 -6.79 -15.62
CA ILE A 43 -0.21 -5.63 -14.89
C ILE A 43 -1.27 -6.06 -13.88
N ALA A 44 -2.22 -6.91 -14.29
CA ALA A 44 -3.29 -7.41 -13.43
C ALA A 44 -2.73 -8.22 -12.24
N GLN A 45 -1.70 -9.04 -12.47
CA GLN A 45 -1.04 -9.79 -11.40
C GLN A 45 -0.37 -8.86 -10.37
N GLN A 46 0.32 -7.81 -10.83
CA GLN A 46 0.94 -6.83 -9.93
C GLN A 46 -0.10 -6.03 -9.15
N LEU A 47 -1.19 -5.61 -9.80
CA LEU A 47 -2.31 -4.94 -9.13
C LEU A 47 -2.93 -5.82 -8.04
N HIS A 48 -3.13 -7.11 -8.29
CA HIS A 48 -3.64 -8.05 -7.28
C HIS A 48 -2.68 -8.19 -6.09
N ALA A 49 -1.36 -8.16 -6.31
CA ALA A 49 -0.38 -8.18 -5.22
C ALA A 49 -0.50 -6.93 -4.33
N VAL A 50 -0.69 -5.75 -4.93
CA VAL A 50 -0.92 -4.49 -4.21
C VAL A 50 -2.23 -4.53 -3.43
N GLU A 51 -3.31 -4.97 -4.06
CA GLU A 51 -4.63 -5.16 -3.43
C GLU A 51 -4.52 -6.02 -2.17
N LYS A 52 -3.86 -7.19 -2.26
CA LYS A 52 -3.61 -8.06 -1.11
C LYS A 52 -2.81 -7.36 -0.02
N ALA A 53 -1.75 -6.63 -0.36
CA ALA A 53 -0.94 -5.91 0.61
C ALA A 53 -1.75 -4.87 1.40
N VAL A 54 -2.62 -4.12 0.71
CA VAL A 54 -3.51 -3.13 1.32
C VAL A 54 -4.57 -3.83 2.20
N CYS A 55 -5.15 -4.93 1.72
CA CYS A 55 -6.11 -5.71 2.50
C CYS A 55 -5.50 -6.23 3.80
N GLN A 56 -4.26 -6.72 3.76
CA GLN A 56 -3.56 -7.17 4.97
C GLN A 56 -3.23 -6.01 5.91
N ALA A 57 -2.83 -4.85 5.40
CA ALA A 57 -2.61 -3.66 6.22
C ALA A 57 -3.88 -3.23 6.94
N LYS A 58 -5.04 -3.25 6.26
CA LYS A 58 -6.35 -2.95 6.86
C LYS A 58 -6.71 -3.90 8.02
N ARG A 59 -6.34 -5.18 7.92
CA ARG A 59 -6.62 -6.19 8.97
C ARG A 59 -5.79 -6.01 10.25
N MET A 60 -4.78 -5.13 10.22
CA MET A 60 -3.91 -4.84 11.36
C MET A 60 -4.30 -3.58 12.13
N LEU A 61 -5.27 -2.80 11.60
CA LEU A 61 -5.93 -1.70 12.29
C LEU A 61 -6.83 -2.25 13.41
#